data_AF-A0A349YIC3-F1
#
_entry.id   AF-A0A349YIC3-F1
#
_cell.length_a   1.000
_cell.length_b   1.000
_cell.length_c   1.000
_cell.angle_alpha   90.00
_cell.angle_beta   90.00
_cell.angle_gamma   90.00
#
_symmetry.space_group_name_H-M   'P 1'
#
loop_
_entity.id
_entity.type
_entity.pdbx_description
1 polymer ?
#
loop_
_entity_poly.entity_id
_entity_poly.type
_entity_poly.pdbx_seq_one_letter_code
_entity_poly.pdbx_strand_id
1 'polypeptide(L)'
;MADNKVSVIGTVANKLQKLPIRNGQVIFVKDKKKVALDLDGKRTFYNEIVTFDTDQERLDLLAPINGCFYFVITTAILWFYQDEWVQITTSPQEVIFFGTTLPDLGKENVLYVNKTSGTEGISVWDKNEGKYITVADRTYSMSSDDVLKLFN
;
A
#
# COMPACT_ATOMS: atom_id res chain seq x y z
N MET A 1 17.78 24.14 -2.62
CA MET A 1 16.73 23.83 -1.64
C MET A 1 16.95 22.42 -1.17
N ALA A 2 17.03 22.17 0.14
CA ALA A 2 17.37 20.85 0.66
C ALA A 2 16.28 19.85 0.27
N ASP A 3 16.70 18.75 -0.33
CA ASP A 3 15.90 17.62 -0.78
C ASP A 3 15.36 16.89 0.47
N ASN A 4 14.30 17.43 1.08
CA ASN A 4 13.70 16.87 2.31
C ASN A 4 12.95 15.58 1.94
N LYS A 5 13.69 14.48 1.88
CA LYS A 5 13.14 13.13 1.63
C LYS A 5 12.19 12.75 2.75
N VAL A 6 10.90 12.73 2.44
CA VAL A 6 9.88 12.17 3.32
C VAL A 6 10.15 10.67 3.46
N SER A 7 10.18 10.18 4.70
CA SER A 7 10.38 8.76 5.02
C SER A 7 9.17 8.22 5.77
N VAL A 8 8.76 7.00 5.42
CA VAL A 8 7.59 6.35 6.02
C VAL A 8 8.02 5.14 6.83
N ILE A 9 7.58 5.05 8.08
CA ILE A 9 7.88 3.94 8.98
C ILE A 9 6.58 3.34 9.53
N GLY A 10 6.44 2.02 9.44
CA GLY A 10 5.39 1.27 10.15
C GLY A 10 5.94 0.63 11.42
N THR A 11 5.34 0.91 12.58
CA THR A 11 5.77 0.38 13.87
C THR A 11 4.60 0.01 14.78
N VAL A 12 4.92 -0.41 16.01
CA VAL A 12 3.98 -0.60 17.13
C VAL A 12 4.37 0.32 18.28
N ALA A 13 3.43 0.66 19.16
CA ALA A 13 3.61 1.70 20.17
C ALA A 13 4.81 1.46 21.10
N ASN A 14 5.08 0.19 21.47
CA ASN A 14 6.20 -0.16 22.34
C ASN A 14 7.59 -0.01 21.67
N LYS A 15 7.66 0.06 20.33
CA LYS A 15 8.89 0.29 19.58
C LYS A 15 9.07 1.76 19.18
N LEU A 16 8.03 2.58 19.34
CA LEU A 16 8.05 3.98 18.93
C LEU A 16 9.12 4.81 19.64
N GLN A 17 9.31 4.60 20.95
CA GLN A 17 10.33 5.31 21.73
C GLN A 17 11.77 4.98 21.30
N LYS A 18 11.97 3.91 20.54
CA LYS A 18 13.28 3.51 19.99
C LYS A 18 13.57 4.17 18.65
N LEU A 19 12.57 4.81 18.02
CA LEU A 19 12.76 5.49 16.74
C LEU A 19 13.34 6.90 16.99
N PRO A 20 14.52 7.24 16.43
CA PRO A 20 15.07 8.58 16.54
C PRO A 20 14.15 9.58 15.83
N ILE A 21 14.03 10.78 16.39
CA ILE A 21 13.27 11.86 15.75
C ILE A 21 14.05 12.36 14.54
N ARG A 22 13.46 12.28 13.35
CA ARG A 22 14.06 12.74 12.10
C ARG A 22 13.05 13.55 11.31
N ASN A 23 13.36 14.81 11.00
CA ASN A 23 12.46 15.67 10.23
C ASN A 23 12.04 15.00 8.91
N GLY A 24 10.75 15.05 8.59
CA GLY A 24 10.17 14.42 7.42
C GLY A 24 9.84 12.93 7.62
N GLN A 25 9.83 12.41 8.85
CA GLN A 25 9.44 11.02 9.14
C GLN A 25 7.95 10.94 9.49
N VAL A 26 7.19 10.19 8.68
CA VAL A 26 5.80 9.81 8.94
C VAL A 26 5.79 8.40 9.52
N ILE A 27 5.15 8.22 10.68
CA ILE A 27 5.19 6.98 11.46
C ILE A 27 3.79 6.46 11.71
N PHE A 28 3.46 5.29 11.16
CA PHE A 28 2.21 4.59 11.42
C PHE A 28 2.36 3.66 12.63
N VAL A 29 1.64 3.95 13.72
CA VAL A 29 1.60 3.16 14.95
C VAL A 29 0.42 2.19 14.88
N LYS A 30 0.67 1.01 14.31
CA LYS A 30 -0.36 0.08 13.83
C LYS A 30 -1.30 -0.44 14.92
N ASP A 31 -0.74 -0.78 16.08
CA ASP A 31 -1.47 -1.34 17.24
C ASP A 31 -2.27 -0.29 18.02
N LYS A 32 -2.05 1.00 17.76
CA LYS A 32 -2.80 2.11 18.35
C LYS A 32 -3.64 2.88 17.35
N LYS A 33 -3.57 2.54 16.06
CA LYS A 33 -4.24 3.26 14.96
C LYS A 33 -3.94 4.77 14.97
N LYS A 34 -2.67 5.13 15.22
CA LYS A 34 -2.20 6.52 15.26
C LYS A 34 -1.16 6.78 14.19
N VAL A 35 -1.06 8.02 13.73
CA VAL A 35 0.06 8.50 12.94
C VAL A 35 0.88 9.47 13.78
N ALA A 36 2.18 9.47 13.63
CA ALA A 36 3.04 10.51 14.15
C ALA A 36 3.86 11.13 13.02
N LEU A 37 4.10 12.44 13.10
CA LEU A 37 4.99 13.16 12.21
C LEU A 37 6.15 13.72 13.02
N ASP A 38 7.36 13.48 12.55
CA ASP A 38 8.56 14.15 13.05
C ASP A 38 8.87 15.36 12.17
N LEU A 39 8.73 16.55 12.72
CA LEU A 39 9.03 17.82 12.06
C LEU A 39 9.59 18.80 13.10
N ASP A 40 10.54 19.65 12.68
CA ASP A 40 11.22 20.63 13.53
C ASP A 40 11.78 20.04 14.85
N GLY A 41 12.33 18.83 14.77
CA GLY A 41 12.91 18.13 15.91
C GLY A 41 11.88 17.60 16.92
N LYS A 42 10.59 17.58 16.57
CA LYS A 42 9.49 17.16 17.45
C LYS A 42 8.63 16.07 16.81
N ARG A 43 8.28 15.04 17.60
CA ARG A 43 7.26 14.03 17.24
C ARG A 43 5.87 14.49 17.68
N THR A 44 4.97 14.68 16.73
CA THR A 44 3.56 15.06 16.96
C THR A 44 2.65 13.89 16.64
N PHE A 45 1.71 13.57 17.54
CA PHE A 45 0.78 12.44 17.38
C PHE A 45 -0.59 12.91 16.88
N TYR A 46 -1.07 12.24 15.85
CA TYR A 46 -2.42 12.38 15.30
C TYR A 46 -3.22 11.16 15.73
N ASN A 47 -4.19 11.40 16.61
CA ASN A 47 -4.98 10.36 17.27
C ASN A 47 -6.15 9.88 16.41
N GLU A 48 -6.55 10.67 15.41
CA GLU A 48 -7.59 10.35 14.44
C GLU A 48 -7.12 10.82 13.08
N ILE A 49 -7.05 9.90 12.11
CA ILE A 49 -7.07 10.26 10.70
C ILE A 49 -8.54 10.28 10.33
N VAL A 50 -9.03 11.42 9.87
CA VAL A 50 -10.41 11.50 9.36
C VAL A 50 -10.43 10.77 8.02
N THR A 51 -11.23 9.72 7.91
CA THR A 51 -11.33 8.94 6.67
C THR A 51 -12.52 9.41 5.85
N PHE A 52 -12.32 9.50 4.54
CA PHE A 52 -13.36 9.66 3.53
C PHE A 52 -13.40 8.43 2.64
N ASP A 53 -14.58 8.02 2.19
CA ASP A 53 -14.70 6.93 1.23
C ASP A 53 -14.25 7.42 -0.16
N THR A 54 -14.67 8.62 -0.56
CA THR A 54 -14.39 9.21 -1.88
C THR A 54 -13.58 10.51 -1.80
N ASP A 55 -12.88 10.86 -2.89
CA ASP A 55 -12.17 12.14 -2.94
C ASP A 55 -13.13 13.34 -3.01
N GLN A 56 -14.36 13.12 -3.48
CA GLN A 56 -15.41 14.14 -3.49
C GLN A 56 -15.84 14.53 -2.07
N GLU A 57 -15.99 13.56 -1.16
CA GLU A 57 -16.30 13.84 0.25
C GLU A 57 -15.23 14.71 0.93
N ARG A 58 -13.95 14.52 0.55
CA ARG A 58 -12.85 15.38 1.02
C ARG A 58 -13.03 16.82 0.51
N LEU A 59 -13.41 16.99 -0.76
CA LEU A 59 -13.63 18.32 -1.36
C LEU A 59 -14.87 19.02 -0.79
N ASP A 60 -15.90 18.25 -0.42
CA ASP A 60 -17.15 18.76 0.12
C ASP A 60 -17.06 19.11 1.63
N LEU A 61 -15.94 18.83 2.29
CA LEU A 61 -15.71 19.17 3.68
C LEU A 61 -15.70 20.70 3.87
N LEU A 62 -16.73 21.23 4.52
CA LEU A 62 -16.93 22.69 4.69
C LEU A 62 -15.87 23.35 5.60
N ALA A 63 -15.33 22.63 6.57
CA ALA A 63 -14.41 23.16 7.57
C ALA A 63 -13.29 22.14 7.89
N PRO A 64 -12.34 21.92 6.97
CA PRO A 64 -11.11 21.20 7.30
C PRO A 64 -10.34 21.89 8.42
N ILE A 65 -9.69 21.09 9.26
CA ILE A 65 -8.95 21.54 10.43
C ILE A 65 -7.47 21.65 10.03
N ASN A 66 -6.89 22.83 10.23
CA ASN A 66 -5.45 23.03 10.02
C ASN A 66 -4.64 22.09 10.91
N GLY A 67 -3.63 21.46 10.32
CA GLY A 67 -2.79 20.48 11.01
C GLY A 67 -3.37 19.07 11.03
N CYS A 68 -4.54 18.80 10.45
CA CYS A 68 -5.11 17.44 10.42
C CYS A 68 -4.74 16.66 9.16
N PHE A 69 -4.70 15.33 9.33
CA PHE A 69 -4.53 14.37 8.24
C PHE A 69 -5.87 13.74 7.86
N TYR A 70 -6.08 13.59 6.56
CA TYR A 70 -7.28 13.03 5.95
C TYR A 70 -6.90 11.91 5.00
N PHE A 71 -7.56 10.76 5.07
CA PHE A 71 -7.26 9.62 4.20
C PHE A 71 -8.47 9.27 3.35
N VAL A 72 -8.28 9.24 2.04
CA VAL A 72 -9.33 8.86 1.08
C VAL A 72 -9.15 7.39 0.74
N ILE A 73 -10.13 6.56 1.10
CA ILE A 73 -10.04 5.09 1.00
C ILE A 73 -9.94 4.63 -0.44
N THR A 74 -10.80 5.14 -1.33
CA THR A 74 -10.85 4.73 -2.75
C THR A 74 -9.56 5.00 -3.51
N THR A 75 -8.83 6.07 -3.15
CA THR A 75 -7.57 6.44 -3.78
C THR A 75 -6.35 5.99 -2.98
N ALA A 76 -6.54 5.56 -1.73
CA ALA A 76 -5.48 5.32 -0.76
C ALA A 76 -4.49 6.50 -0.62
N ILE A 77 -4.98 7.73 -0.82
CA ILE A 77 -4.18 8.95 -0.72
C ILE A 77 -4.34 9.55 0.67
N LEU A 78 -3.21 9.89 1.29
CA LEU A 78 -3.13 10.69 2.50
C LEU A 78 -2.97 12.17 2.13
N TRP A 79 -3.83 12.99 2.72
CA TRP A 79 -3.87 14.44 2.59
C TRP A 79 -3.58 15.11 3.93
N PHE A 80 -2.98 16.29 3.88
CA PHE A 80 -2.77 17.19 5.00
C PHE A 80 -3.44 18.52 4.69
N TYR A 81 -4.10 19.13 5.67
CA TYR A 81 -4.71 20.44 5.48
C TYR A 81 -3.96 21.53 6.26
N GLN A 82 -3.55 22.58 5.55
CA GLN A 82 -2.92 23.78 6.11
C GLN A 82 -3.24 24.97 5.22
N ASP A 83 -4.41 25.58 5.44
CA ASP A 83 -5.01 26.65 4.60
C ASP A 83 -5.32 26.23 3.15
N GLU A 84 -4.67 25.16 2.67
CA GLU A 84 -4.88 24.45 1.42
C GLU A 84 -4.70 22.94 1.61
N TRP A 85 -5.17 22.16 0.64
CA TRP A 85 -5.00 20.71 0.59
C TRP A 85 -3.62 20.34 0.05
N VAL A 86 -2.81 19.69 0.89
CA VAL A 86 -1.49 19.18 0.54
C VAL A 86 -1.54 17.66 0.40
N GLN A 87 -1.27 17.15 -0.80
CA GLN A 87 -1.19 15.71 -1.04
C GLN A 87 0.14 15.16 -0.49
N ILE A 88 0.07 14.14 0.38
CA ILE A 88 1.26 13.57 1.04
C ILE A 88 1.73 12.29 0.36
N THR A 89 0.79 11.48 -0.14
CA THR A 89 1.10 10.22 -0.86
C THR A 89 0.50 10.22 -2.25
N THR A 90 1.08 9.44 -3.15
CA THR A 90 0.42 9.09 -4.41
C THR A 90 -0.41 7.82 -4.21
N SER A 91 -1.46 7.64 -5.02
CA SER A 91 -2.15 6.36 -5.07
C SER A 91 -1.11 5.25 -5.35
N PRO A 92 -1.12 4.13 -4.61
CA PRO A 92 -0.28 3.01 -4.95
C PRO A 92 -0.60 2.59 -6.38
N GLN A 93 0.42 2.51 -7.23
CA GLN A 93 0.25 2.08 -8.61
C GLN A 93 -0.08 0.58 -8.68
N GLU A 94 0.26 -0.20 -7.66
CA GLU A 94 0.07 -1.64 -7.62
C GLU A 94 -0.74 -2.04 -6.37
N VAL A 95 -1.88 -2.69 -6.59
CA VAL A 95 -2.65 -3.32 -5.51
C VAL A 95 -2.43 -4.82 -5.59
N ILE A 96 -1.94 -5.44 -4.53
CA ILE A 96 -1.76 -6.90 -4.48
C ILE A 96 -3.04 -7.53 -3.92
N PHE A 97 -3.72 -8.33 -4.75
CA PHE A 97 -4.89 -9.11 -4.35
C PHE A 97 -4.48 -10.51 -3.91
N PHE A 98 -4.83 -10.86 -2.66
CA PHE A 98 -4.67 -12.22 -2.13
C PHE A 98 -6.04 -12.90 -2.05
N GLY A 99 -6.27 -13.90 -2.90
CA GLY A 99 -7.50 -14.68 -2.92
C GLY A 99 -7.25 -16.17 -3.14
N THR A 100 -8.24 -17.00 -2.85
CA THR A 100 -8.23 -18.44 -3.16
C THR A 100 -8.75 -18.73 -4.57
N THR A 101 -9.48 -17.78 -5.15
CA THR A 101 -10.02 -17.84 -6.51
C THR A 101 -9.73 -16.52 -7.23
N LEU A 102 -9.37 -16.61 -8.50
CA LEU A 102 -9.27 -15.45 -9.37
C LEU A 102 -10.70 -14.97 -9.70
N PRO A 103 -11.00 -13.66 -9.67
CA PRO A 103 -12.28 -13.16 -10.15
C PRO A 103 -12.42 -13.39 -11.66
N ASP A 104 -13.65 -13.40 -12.18
CA ASP A 104 -13.90 -13.63 -13.62
C ASP A 104 -13.31 -12.52 -14.51
N LEU A 105 -13.24 -11.30 -13.99
CA LEU A 105 -12.67 -10.12 -14.62
C LEU A 105 -11.63 -9.51 -13.70
N GLY A 106 -10.39 -9.45 -14.20
CA GLY A 106 -9.30 -8.78 -13.51
C GLY A 106 -9.32 -7.26 -13.67
N LYS A 107 -8.44 -6.59 -12.93
CA LYS A 107 -8.19 -5.15 -12.99
C LYS A 107 -6.74 -4.92 -13.39
N GLU A 108 -6.52 -3.92 -14.24
CA GLU A 108 -5.18 -3.46 -14.58
C GLU A 108 -4.43 -3.02 -13.31
N ASN A 109 -3.12 -3.24 -13.28
CA ASN A 109 -2.23 -2.93 -12.15
C ASN A 109 -2.56 -3.66 -10.82
N VAL A 110 -3.18 -4.84 -10.91
CA VAL A 110 -3.37 -5.74 -9.76
C VAL A 110 -2.55 -7.02 -9.95
N LEU A 111 -1.75 -7.35 -8.95
CA LEU A 111 -1.08 -8.66 -8.86
C LEU A 111 -2.01 -9.63 -8.15
N TYR A 112 -2.34 -10.73 -8.84
CA TYR A 112 -3.19 -11.79 -8.33
C TYR A 112 -2.34 -12.96 -7.88
N VAL A 113 -2.44 -13.35 -6.61
CA VAL A 113 -1.74 -14.52 -6.09
C VAL A 113 -2.73 -15.66 -5.91
N ASN A 114 -2.66 -16.67 -6.77
CA ASN A 114 -3.41 -17.92 -6.61
C ASN A 114 -2.64 -18.84 -5.65
N LYS A 115 -3.32 -19.30 -4.59
CA LYS A 115 -2.75 -20.21 -3.58
C LYS A 115 -3.34 -21.61 -3.62
N THR A 116 -4.18 -21.90 -4.62
CA THR A 116 -4.83 -23.21 -4.76
C THR A 116 -3.83 -24.23 -5.27
N SER A 117 -3.68 -25.34 -4.53
CA SER A 117 -2.73 -26.41 -4.83
C SER A 117 -2.89 -26.96 -6.25
N GLY A 118 -1.79 -26.97 -7.00
CA GLY A 118 -1.74 -27.36 -8.42
C GLY A 118 -1.91 -26.20 -9.41
N THR A 119 -2.19 -24.99 -8.93
CA THR A 119 -2.35 -23.77 -9.74
C THR A 119 -1.70 -22.55 -9.08
N GLU A 120 -0.75 -22.77 -8.16
CA GLU A 120 -0.11 -21.69 -7.41
C GLU A 120 0.75 -20.81 -8.31
N GLY A 121 0.36 -19.55 -8.43
CA GLY A 121 1.05 -18.62 -9.31
C GLY A 121 0.69 -17.17 -9.03
N ILE A 122 1.45 -16.28 -9.66
CA ILE A 122 1.24 -14.84 -9.69
C ILE A 122 0.82 -14.49 -11.11
N SER A 123 -0.31 -13.83 -11.24
CA SER A 123 -0.86 -13.40 -12.53
C SER A 123 -1.17 -11.91 -12.53
N VAL A 124 -1.19 -11.32 -13.72
CA VAL A 124 -1.71 -9.97 -13.99
C VAL A 124 -2.87 -10.06 -14.98
N TRP A 125 -3.74 -9.06 -14.99
CA TRP A 125 -4.83 -8.97 -15.96
C TRP A 125 -4.37 -8.27 -17.25
N ASP A 126 -4.52 -8.93 -18.39
CA ASP A 126 -4.38 -8.31 -19.71
C ASP A 126 -5.76 -7.92 -20.23
N LYS A 127 -6.00 -6.61 -20.31
CA LYS A 127 -7.25 -6.04 -20.78
C LYS A 127 -7.46 -6.17 -22.28
N ASN A 128 -6.38 -6.16 -23.08
CA ASN A 128 -6.47 -6.28 -24.52
C ASN A 128 -6.90 -7.71 -24.89
N GLU A 129 -6.39 -8.69 -24.16
CA GLU A 129 -6.70 -10.10 -24.37
C GLU A 129 -7.88 -10.60 -23.54
N GLY A 130 -8.34 -9.81 -22.56
CA GLY A 130 -9.45 -10.14 -21.67
C GLY A 130 -9.19 -11.38 -20.83
N LYS A 131 -7.94 -11.59 -20.41
CA LYS A 131 -7.53 -12.81 -19.68
C LYS A 131 -6.39 -12.54 -18.69
N TYR A 132 -6.18 -13.50 -17.79
CA TYR A 132 -5.02 -13.51 -16.90
C TYR A 132 -3.77 -14.00 -17.62
N ILE A 133 -2.65 -13.31 -17.39
CA ILE A 133 -1.31 -13.73 -17.81
C ILE A 133 -0.52 -14.11 -16.56
N THR A 134 -0.04 -15.35 -16.49
CA THR A 134 0.86 -15.81 -15.44
C THR A 134 2.24 -15.19 -15.63
N VAL A 135 2.71 -14.45 -14.63
CA VAL A 135 4.02 -13.77 -14.64
C VAL A 135 5.05 -14.46 -13.74
N ALA A 136 4.59 -15.29 -12.80
CA ALA A 136 5.42 -16.23 -12.08
C ALA A 136 4.58 -17.44 -11.68
N ASP A 137 5.12 -18.65 -11.84
CA ASP A 137 4.47 -19.89 -11.42
C ASP A 137 5.44 -20.66 -10.51
N ARG A 138 4.91 -21.43 -9.56
CA ARG A 138 5.69 -22.43 -8.81
C ARG A 138 6.04 -23.66 -9.66
N THR A 139 5.49 -23.80 -10.86
CA THR A 139 5.76 -24.95 -11.72
C THR A 139 7.12 -24.89 -12.41
N TYR A 140 8.13 -25.35 -11.70
CA TYR A 140 9.03 -26.34 -12.29
C TYR A 140 9.30 -27.44 -11.27
N SER A 141 8.32 -28.32 -11.05
CA SER A 141 8.61 -29.63 -10.46
C SER A 141 9.03 -30.55 -11.60
N MET A 142 10.33 -30.76 -11.78
CA MET A 142 10.81 -31.84 -12.63
C MET A 142 10.36 -33.16 -12.03
N SER A 143 9.69 -34.01 -12.81
CA SER A 143 9.47 -35.39 -12.41
C SER A 143 10.81 -36.15 -12.43
N SER A 144 10.92 -37.23 -11.66
CA SER A 144 12.12 -38.09 -11.71
C SER A 144 12.41 -38.61 -13.13
N ASP A 145 11.35 -38.81 -13.93
CA ASP A 145 11.47 -39.24 -15.33
C ASP A 145 12.01 -38.13 -16.25
N ASP A 146 11.71 -36.87 -15.97
CA ASP A 146 12.27 -35.72 -16.70
C ASP A 146 13.74 -35.51 -16.36
N VAL A 147 14.16 -35.82 -15.12
CA VAL A 147 15.57 -35.83 -14.71
C VAL A 147 16.33 -36.93 -15.44
N LEU A 148 15.76 -38.14 -15.54
CA LEU A 148 16.39 -39.27 -16.22
C LEU A 148 16.62 -39.02 -17.72
N LYS A 149 15.74 -38.27 -18.37
CA LYS A 149 15.88 -37.89 -19.79
C LYS A 149 17.01 -36.90 -20.07
N LEU A 150 17.55 -36.21 -19.05
CA LEU A 150 18.70 -35.30 -19.23
C LEU A 150 20.05 -36.02 -19.26
N PHE A 151 20.08 -37.31 -18.89
CA PHE A 151 21.29 -38.12 -18.80
C PHE A 151 21.36 -39.25 -19.83
N ASN A 152 20.45 -39.25 -20.81
CA ASN A 152 20.45 -40.12 -22.00
C ASN A 152 20.67 -39.29 -23.26
#